data_AF-A0A957ABB6-F1
#
_entry.id   AF-A0A957ABB6-F1
#
_cell.length_a   1.000
_cell.length_b   1.000
_cell.length_c   1.000
_cell.angle_alpha   90.00
_cell.angle_beta   90.00
_cell.angle_gamma   90.00
#
_symmetry.space_group_name_H-M   'P 1'
#
loop_
_entity.id
_entity.type
_entity.pdbx_description
1 polymer ?
#
loop_
_entity_poly.entity_id
_entity_poly.type
_entity_poly.pdbx_seq_one_letter_code
_entity_poly.pdbx_strand_id
1 'polypeptide(L)'
;MVRSLAFAVVGVAAAIAVWSHVLRDSDSAAACGTFGPYDFDTFESGDSVDYYTHVIRMASQGALVHEPFEAGGEVIDLTYQGLLSGPRGDRTTTPDPSLRVPPSIYMAIAWVEANWANASHSVPWGGVGPTLRSFDCGYGVGQVTTGMRNDAGVPTAKQALVGTNIGFNVAEGMRILADKWNQAPGLRPIAGNGDTEALEDWYYAIWSYNGFAFVNHPFNPNRDPLRNGGGIDMIYHCYDESAPSYVDIGGSIPLYGYGDYTYPERVYGCMRFPPSVSALRDPERHDAGLPMWSPVEFNMPFFHRSEVAASFDPVVWETCDIFIDGCAPMDFPTSFEDVEVVPHNDPLPPLDSVEAASVFGQPALLIEGPSSADLEILDDTGKSESVRVTVTNTGSWIGSYRILSSAPWLVARHPGQPSSVSLDAGIAIGAETEIVVIAEP
;
A
#
# COMPACT_ATOMS: atom_id res chain seq x y z
N MET A 1 52.15 9.18 34.08
CA MET A 1 51.78 8.26 32.98
C MET A 1 50.78 7.29 33.55
N VAL A 2 49.50 7.20 33.19
CA VAL A 2 48.74 7.71 32.05
C VAL A 2 47.32 7.97 32.58
N ARG A 3 46.79 9.18 32.36
CA ARG A 3 45.36 9.49 32.38
C ARG A 3 44.96 9.73 30.92
N SER A 4 43.71 9.42 30.58
CA SER A 4 43.00 9.69 29.30
C SER A 4 42.94 8.48 28.36
N LEU A 5 41.82 7.75 28.39
CA LEU A 5 41.21 7.08 27.23
C LEU A 5 39.89 6.41 27.70
N ALA A 6 38.83 7.20 27.88
CA ALA A 6 37.49 6.65 28.18
C ALA A 6 36.31 7.48 27.64
N PHE A 7 36.54 8.50 26.80
CA PHE A 7 35.47 9.39 26.32
C PHE A 7 35.31 9.45 24.79
N ALA A 8 35.99 8.59 24.02
CA ALA A 8 35.95 8.68 22.55
C ALA A 8 35.00 7.68 21.84
N VAL A 9 34.40 6.71 22.55
CA VAL A 9 33.61 5.63 21.91
C VAL A 9 32.10 5.93 21.87
N VAL A 10 31.57 6.71 22.81
CA VAL A 10 30.14 7.07 22.85
C VAL A 10 29.77 8.14 21.80
N GLY A 11 30.71 9.04 21.46
CA GLY A 11 30.49 10.08 20.45
C GLY A 11 30.40 9.57 19.01
N VAL A 12 31.08 8.46 18.69
CA VAL A 12 31.09 7.90 17.32
C VAL A 12 29.83 7.08 17.04
N ALA A 13 29.29 6.35 18.02
CA ALA A 13 28.03 5.60 17.84
C ALA A 13 26.82 6.54 17.71
N ALA A 14 26.77 7.64 18.48
CA ALA A 14 25.72 8.66 18.34
C ALA A 14 25.85 9.43 17.02
N ALA A 15 27.07 9.76 16.58
CA ALA A 15 27.29 10.42 15.29
C ALA A 15 26.94 9.50 14.09
N ILE A 16 27.21 8.19 14.17
CA ILE A 16 26.82 7.22 13.13
C ILE A 16 25.30 7.01 13.10
N ALA A 17 24.62 6.96 14.25
CA ALA A 17 23.16 6.86 14.31
C ALA A 17 22.45 8.14 13.81
N VAL A 18 23.03 9.32 14.08
CA VAL A 18 22.54 10.59 13.53
C VAL A 18 22.85 10.70 12.04
N TRP A 19 24.01 10.23 11.57
CA TRP A 19 24.33 10.17 10.13
C TRP A 19 23.47 9.16 9.37
N SER A 20 23.15 8.00 9.95
CA SER A 20 22.27 7.01 9.31
C SER A 20 20.82 7.47 9.28
N HIS A 21 20.36 8.25 10.27
CA HIS A 21 19.07 8.93 10.21
C HIS A 21 19.06 10.05 9.15
N VAL A 22 20.08 10.90 9.10
CA VAL A 22 20.16 12.00 8.12
C VAL A 22 20.31 11.50 6.68
N LEU A 23 21.05 10.40 6.45
CA LEU A 23 21.16 9.77 5.13
C LEU A 23 19.88 9.02 4.72
N ARG A 24 19.19 8.39 5.68
CA ARG A 24 17.86 7.79 5.43
C ARG A 24 16.81 8.86 5.13
N ASP A 25 16.84 10.00 5.81
CA ASP A 25 15.91 11.12 5.57
C ASP A 25 16.18 11.83 4.24
N SER A 26 17.42 11.87 3.76
CA SER A 26 17.74 12.43 2.44
C SER A 26 17.38 11.49 1.28
N ASP A 27 17.58 10.18 1.44
CA ASP A 27 17.21 9.18 0.42
C ASP A 27 15.68 8.96 0.39
N SER A 28 15.00 9.05 1.53
CA SER A 28 13.53 8.96 1.64
C SER A 28 12.84 10.18 1.01
N ALA A 29 13.33 11.39 1.28
CA ALA A 29 12.79 12.61 0.65
C ALA A 29 13.00 12.62 -0.88
N ALA A 30 14.09 12.06 -1.40
CA ALA A 30 14.31 11.96 -2.84
C ALA A 30 13.33 11.00 -3.55
N ALA A 31 12.88 9.95 -2.86
CA ALA A 31 11.84 9.04 -3.37
C ALA A 31 10.50 9.77 -3.56
N CYS A 32 10.23 10.76 -2.70
CA CYS A 32 9.02 11.55 -2.70
C CYS A 32 8.92 12.62 -3.79
N GLY A 33 10.04 12.97 -4.44
CA GLY A 33 10.05 14.03 -5.46
C GLY A 33 10.86 15.26 -5.03
N THR A 34 11.01 16.21 -5.96
CA THR A 34 11.86 17.40 -5.76
C THR A 34 11.41 18.27 -4.58
N PHE A 35 10.12 18.23 -4.24
CA PHE A 35 9.52 19.04 -3.16
C PHE A 35 9.24 18.24 -1.88
N GLY A 36 9.75 17.00 -1.78
CA GLY A 36 9.49 16.13 -0.64
C GLY A 36 8.07 15.56 -0.64
N PRO A 37 7.62 14.91 0.46
CA PRO A 37 6.31 14.30 0.50
C PRO A 37 5.19 15.34 0.50
N TYR A 38 4.02 14.97 -0.03
CA TYR A 38 2.76 15.65 0.31
C TYR A 38 2.31 15.33 1.73
N ASP A 39 1.70 16.30 2.39
CA ASP A 39 1.00 16.18 3.66
C ASP A 39 -0.51 16.17 3.42
N PHE A 40 -1.12 14.99 3.54
CA PHE A 40 -2.56 14.79 3.35
C PHE A 40 -3.24 14.40 4.64
N ASP A 41 -4.45 14.91 4.86
CA ASP A 41 -5.35 14.39 5.87
C ASP A 41 -6.41 13.46 5.27
N THR A 42 -6.68 12.37 5.97
CA THR A 42 -7.68 11.37 5.59
C THR A 42 -8.52 10.96 6.79
N PHE A 43 -9.62 10.28 6.50
CA PHE A 43 -10.42 9.56 7.48
C PHE A 43 -9.78 8.21 7.75
N GLU A 44 -9.70 7.84 9.03
CA GLU A 44 -9.56 6.45 9.43
C GLU A 44 -10.96 5.89 9.70
N SER A 45 -11.43 4.98 8.86
CA SER A 45 -12.77 4.42 9.08
C SER A 45 -12.82 3.72 10.42
N GLY A 46 -13.92 3.86 11.16
CA GLY A 46 -14.09 3.14 12.43
C GLY A 46 -13.81 1.63 12.25
N ASP A 47 -13.39 0.99 13.33
CA ASP A 47 -12.96 -0.41 13.45
C ASP A 47 -13.87 -1.42 12.72
N SER A 48 -13.63 -1.58 11.42
CA SER A 48 -14.45 -2.43 10.58
C SER A 48 -13.60 -2.99 9.45
N VAL A 49 -13.04 -4.16 9.73
CA VAL A 49 -12.64 -5.14 8.72
C VAL A 49 -13.67 -5.17 7.58
N ASP A 50 -14.96 -5.11 7.92
CA ASP A 50 -16.09 -5.07 6.98
C ASP A 50 -16.04 -3.91 5.98
N TYR A 51 -15.74 -2.67 6.40
CA TYR A 51 -15.75 -1.52 5.50
C TYR A 51 -14.62 -1.63 4.48
N TYR A 52 -13.37 -1.85 4.92
CA TYR A 52 -12.25 -2.06 4.02
C TYR A 52 -12.46 -3.29 3.12
N THR A 53 -12.97 -4.39 3.67
CA THR A 53 -13.31 -5.59 2.87
C THR A 53 -14.33 -5.26 1.79
N HIS A 54 -15.38 -4.49 2.12
CA HIS A 54 -16.37 -4.05 1.14
C HIS A 54 -15.75 -3.17 0.05
N VAL A 55 -14.93 -2.18 0.42
CA VAL A 55 -14.22 -1.31 -0.54
C VAL A 55 -13.29 -2.13 -1.46
N ILE A 56 -12.52 -3.07 -0.91
CA ILE A 56 -11.62 -3.95 -1.68
C ILE A 56 -12.41 -4.84 -2.63
N ARG A 57 -13.50 -5.45 -2.17
CA ARG A 57 -14.37 -6.28 -3.02
C ARG A 57 -15.05 -5.47 -4.13
N MET A 58 -15.45 -4.23 -3.85
CA MET A 58 -15.94 -3.29 -4.87
C MET A 58 -14.86 -2.96 -5.91
N ALA A 59 -13.65 -2.61 -5.46
CA ALA A 59 -12.53 -2.29 -6.33
C ALA A 59 -12.13 -3.47 -7.21
N SER A 60 -12.14 -4.69 -6.65
CA SER A 60 -11.76 -5.91 -7.37
C SER A 60 -12.60 -6.18 -8.61
N GLN A 61 -13.87 -5.74 -8.59
CA GLN A 61 -14.82 -5.88 -9.71
C GLN A 61 -14.86 -4.65 -10.61
N GLY A 62 -13.91 -3.72 -10.46
CA GLY A 62 -13.90 -2.45 -11.18
C GLY A 62 -15.09 -1.55 -10.89
N ALA A 63 -15.73 -1.71 -9.71
CA ALA A 63 -17.02 -1.10 -9.44
C ALA A 63 -16.98 0.19 -8.61
N LEU A 64 -15.79 0.69 -8.27
CA LEU A 64 -15.62 1.97 -7.60
C LEU A 64 -15.68 3.14 -8.58
N VAL A 65 -14.89 3.08 -9.65
CA VAL A 65 -14.78 4.15 -10.67
C VAL A 65 -15.03 3.55 -12.05
N HIS A 66 -16.19 3.84 -12.61
CA HIS A 66 -16.64 3.26 -13.88
C HIS A 66 -16.20 4.03 -15.12
N GLU A 67 -15.97 5.33 -14.98
CA GLU A 67 -15.50 6.20 -16.06
C GLU A 67 -14.59 7.30 -15.51
N PRO A 68 -13.66 7.84 -16.31
CA PRO A 68 -12.91 9.02 -15.94
C PRO A 68 -13.85 10.18 -15.65
N PHE A 69 -13.51 11.01 -14.67
CA PHE A 69 -14.34 12.14 -14.24
C PHE A 69 -13.49 13.40 -14.07
N GLU A 70 -14.14 14.56 -14.07
CA GLU A 70 -13.47 15.83 -13.84
C GLU A 70 -13.61 16.28 -12.38
N ALA A 71 -12.50 16.67 -11.75
CA ALA A 71 -12.52 17.37 -10.48
C ALA A 71 -11.43 18.46 -10.45
N GLY A 72 -11.80 19.64 -9.97
CA GLY A 72 -10.86 20.77 -9.87
C GLY A 72 -10.26 21.22 -11.22
N GLY A 73 -10.94 20.97 -12.34
CA GLY A 73 -10.46 21.28 -13.70
C GLY A 73 -9.50 20.25 -14.29
N GLU A 74 -9.32 19.09 -13.65
CA GLU A 74 -8.47 17.99 -14.12
C GLU A 74 -9.31 16.75 -14.41
N VAL A 75 -8.96 16.05 -15.50
CA VAL A 75 -9.50 14.72 -15.79
C VAL A 75 -8.76 13.69 -14.94
N ILE A 76 -9.52 12.90 -14.19
CA ILE A 76 -9.01 11.86 -13.29
C ILE A 76 -9.46 10.52 -13.82
N ASP A 77 -8.48 9.66 -14.12
CA ASP A 77 -8.73 8.28 -14.50
C ASP A 77 -8.20 7.33 -13.42
N LEU A 78 -9.16 6.69 -12.76
CA LEU A 78 -8.99 5.63 -11.76
C LEU A 78 -9.79 4.39 -12.16
N THR A 79 -10.16 4.27 -13.44
CA THR A 79 -10.96 3.14 -13.94
C THR A 79 -10.16 1.85 -13.92
N TYR A 80 -10.81 0.77 -13.49
CA TYR A 80 -10.20 -0.55 -13.50
C TYR A 80 -10.05 -1.04 -14.95
N GLN A 81 -8.81 -1.26 -15.39
CA GLN A 81 -8.54 -1.63 -16.78
C GLN A 81 -8.88 -3.07 -17.13
N GLY A 82 -9.16 -3.94 -16.15
CA GLY A 82 -9.32 -5.38 -16.40
C GLY A 82 -8.01 -6.15 -16.47
N LEU A 83 -8.11 -7.44 -16.82
CA LEU A 83 -6.97 -8.37 -16.81
C LEU A 83 -6.79 -9.07 -18.15
N LEU A 84 -5.53 -9.27 -18.53
CA LEU A 84 -5.14 -10.26 -19.53
C LEU A 84 -5.28 -11.66 -18.94
N SER A 85 -5.46 -12.68 -19.77
CA SER A 85 -5.57 -14.06 -19.29
C SER A 85 -4.95 -15.03 -20.29
N GLY A 86 -4.66 -16.24 -19.82
CA GLY A 86 -4.12 -17.31 -20.64
C GLY A 86 -2.58 -17.43 -20.60
N PRO A 87 -2.07 -18.59 -21.07
CA PRO A 87 -0.66 -18.93 -20.99
C PRO A 87 0.15 -18.10 -21.98
N ARG A 88 1.48 -18.05 -21.84
CA ARG A 88 2.36 -17.19 -22.66
C ARG A 88 2.06 -17.19 -24.17
N GLY A 89 1.86 -18.36 -24.76
CA GLY A 89 1.62 -18.52 -26.19
C GLY A 89 0.25 -18.02 -26.68
N ASP A 90 -0.75 -18.02 -25.78
CA ASP A 90 -2.15 -17.74 -26.08
C ASP A 90 -2.73 -16.61 -25.19
N ARG A 91 -1.85 -15.81 -24.57
CA ARG A 91 -2.26 -14.74 -23.67
C ARG A 91 -3.05 -13.70 -24.44
N THR A 92 -4.17 -13.26 -23.88
CA THR A 92 -4.99 -12.24 -24.50
C THR A 92 -4.19 -10.94 -24.67
N THR A 93 -4.57 -10.13 -25.66
CA THR A 93 -3.91 -8.85 -25.98
C THR A 93 -4.74 -7.64 -25.55
N THR A 94 -5.94 -7.88 -25.02
CA THR A 94 -6.87 -6.84 -24.58
C THR A 94 -7.36 -7.22 -23.19
N PRO A 95 -7.15 -6.37 -22.18
CA PRO A 95 -7.65 -6.63 -20.83
C PRO A 95 -9.17 -6.74 -20.81
N ASP A 96 -9.68 -7.75 -20.12
CA ASP A 96 -11.11 -7.96 -19.90
C ASP A 96 -11.50 -7.36 -18.54
N PRO A 97 -12.33 -6.30 -18.50
CA PRO A 97 -12.76 -5.66 -17.25
C PRO A 97 -13.74 -6.51 -16.43
N SER A 98 -14.25 -7.62 -16.98
CA SER A 98 -15.07 -8.58 -16.23
C SER A 98 -14.25 -9.55 -15.38
N LEU A 99 -12.96 -9.72 -15.69
CA LEU A 99 -12.03 -10.49 -14.88
C LEU A 99 -11.60 -9.63 -13.68
N ARG A 100 -11.66 -10.21 -12.49
CA ARG A 100 -11.38 -9.51 -11.23
C ARG A 100 -10.07 -9.97 -10.61
N VAL A 101 -9.42 -9.07 -9.89
CA VAL A 101 -8.39 -9.47 -8.92
C VAL A 101 -9.06 -10.27 -7.79
N PRO A 102 -8.51 -11.42 -7.34
CA PRO A 102 -8.93 -12.09 -6.12
C PRO A 102 -8.93 -11.14 -4.91
N PRO A 103 -10.08 -10.86 -4.26
CA PRO A 103 -10.13 -9.90 -3.16
C PRO A 103 -9.22 -10.30 -1.99
N SER A 104 -9.06 -11.59 -1.71
CA SER A 104 -8.22 -12.07 -0.61
C SER A 104 -6.74 -11.70 -0.79
N ILE A 105 -6.25 -11.65 -2.03
CA ILE A 105 -4.88 -11.19 -2.33
C ILE A 105 -4.73 -9.72 -1.94
N TYR A 106 -5.65 -8.86 -2.36
CA TYR A 106 -5.55 -7.43 -2.07
C TYR A 106 -5.80 -7.12 -0.59
N MET A 107 -6.65 -7.90 0.10
CA MET A 107 -6.79 -7.84 1.56
C MET A 107 -5.46 -8.15 2.26
N ALA A 108 -4.77 -9.22 1.86
CA ALA A 108 -3.47 -9.55 2.42
C ALA A 108 -2.41 -8.49 2.10
N ILE A 109 -2.42 -7.90 0.89
CA ILE A 109 -1.58 -6.75 0.53
C ILE A 109 -1.86 -5.56 1.45
N ALA A 110 -3.12 -5.15 1.60
CA ALA A 110 -3.51 -4.05 2.49
C ALA A 110 -3.04 -4.24 3.94
N TRP A 111 -3.05 -5.49 4.43
CA TRP A 111 -2.46 -5.81 5.73
C TRP A 111 -0.93 -5.68 5.73
N VAL A 112 -0.25 -6.30 4.76
CA VAL A 112 1.22 -6.32 4.67
C VAL A 112 1.80 -4.92 4.47
N GLU A 113 1.12 -4.07 3.71
CA GLU A 113 1.53 -2.71 3.39
C GLU A 113 1.27 -1.72 4.52
N ALA A 114 0.11 -1.83 5.19
CA ALA A 114 -0.40 -0.74 6.00
C ALA A 114 -1.00 -1.15 7.35
N ASN A 115 -0.90 -2.43 7.73
CA ASN A 115 -1.57 -2.98 8.92
C ASN A 115 -3.06 -2.58 8.97
N TRP A 116 -3.70 -2.59 7.80
CA TRP A 116 -5.12 -2.22 7.60
C TRP A 116 -5.49 -0.76 7.91
N ALA A 117 -4.53 0.16 7.94
CA ALA A 117 -4.76 1.58 8.22
C ALA A 117 -4.65 2.43 6.96
N ASN A 118 -5.52 3.42 6.81
CA ASN A 118 -5.40 4.43 5.77
C ASN A 118 -4.85 5.75 6.32
N ALA A 119 -5.18 6.08 7.56
CA ALA A 119 -4.53 7.16 8.30
C ALA A 119 -3.31 6.66 9.08
N SER A 120 -2.43 7.58 9.45
CA SER A 120 -1.33 7.33 10.38
C SER A 120 -1.85 6.67 11.66
N HIS A 121 -1.08 5.76 12.25
CA HIS A 121 -1.43 5.11 13.52
C HIS A 121 -1.59 6.07 14.71
N SER A 122 -1.21 7.35 14.56
CA SER A 122 -1.54 8.40 15.52
C SER A 122 -3.00 8.86 15.48
N VAL A 123 -3.73 8.55 14.41
CA VAL A 123 -5.14 8.90 14.22
C VAL A 123 -6.00 7.79 14.83
N PRO A 124 -6.90 8.11 15.78
CA PRO A 124 -7.79 7.11 16.34
C PRO A 124 -8.80 6.63 15.29
N TRP A 125 -9.26 5.39 15.43
CA TRP A 125 -10.37 4.86 14.62
C TRP A 125 -11.59 5.78 14.64
N GLY A 126 -12.13 6.08 13.46
CA GLY A 126 -13.23 7.04 13.29
C GLY A 126 -12.79 8.52 13.33
N GLY A 127 -11.48 8.79 13.36
CA GLY A 127 -10.90 10.13 13.37
C GLY A 127 -10.46 10.61 11.99
N VAL A 128 -10.12 11.89 11.93
CA VAL A 128 -9.47 12.54 10.78
C VAL A 128 -8.10 13.01 11.21
N GLY A 129 -7.10 12.82 10.36
CA GLY A 129 -5.75 13.33 10.58
C GLY A 129 -4.80 12.86 9.48
N PRO A 130 -3.48 12.90 9.73
CA PRO A 130 -2.49 12.60 8.70
C PRO A 130 -2.69 11.23 8.08
N THR A 131 -2.58 11.15 6.76
CA THR A 131 -2.60 9.92 5.98
C THR A 131 -1.41 9.05 6.33
N LEU A 132 -1.59 7.73 6.33
CA LEU A 132 -0.47 6.81 6.50
C LEU A 132 0.51 7.02 5.34
N ARG A 133 1.76 7.34 5.67
CA ARG A 133 2.80 7.62 4.70
C ARG A 133 4.06 6.85 5.03
N SER A 134 4.53 5.99 4.12
CA SER A 134 5.85 5.36 4.23
C SER A 134 6.98 6.34 3.91
N PHE A 135 8.21 5.94 4.23
CA PHE A 135 9.41 6.72 3.93
C PHE A 135 9.65 6.92 2.43
N ASP A 136 9.14 6.03 1.57
CA ASP A 136 9.25 6.13 0.11
C ASP A 136 8.01 6.74 -0.56
N CYS A 137 7.18 7.43 0.22
CA CYS A 137 5.96 8.11 -0.26
C CYS A 137 4.87 7.19 -0.80
N GLY A 138 4.70 6.03 -0.18
CA GLY A 138 3.48 5.24 -0.27
C GLY A 138 2.40 5.87 0.60
N TYR A 139 1.22 6.10 0.03
CA TYR A 139 0.11 6.74 0.74
C TYR A 139 -1.04 5.77 1.00
N GLY A 140 -1.62 5.85 2.18
CA GLY A 140 -2.86 5.18 2.57
C GLY A 140 -2.75 3.66 2.66
N VAL A 141 -3.91 2.98 2.72
CA VAL A 141 -3.98 1.53 2.97
C VAL A 141 -3.33 0.68 1.86
N GLY A 142 -3.31 1.17 0.62
CA GLY A 142 -2.64 0.51 -0.50
C GLY A 142 -1.15 0.83 -0.63
N GLN A 143 -0.62 1.73 0.21
CA GLN A 143 0.73 2.30 0.11
C GLN A 143 1.09 2.73 -1.33
N VAL A 144 0.18 3.50 -1.95
CA VAL A 144 0.29 3.88 -3.36
C VAL A 144 1.46 4.87 -3.54
N THR A 145 2.50 4.44 -4.26
CA THR A 145 3.68 5.25 -4.63
C THR A 145 3.65 5.72 -6.09
N THR A 146 3.09 4.89 -6.98
CA THR A 146 3.08 5.15 -8.43
C THR A 146 2.24 6.39 -8.74
N GLY A 147 2.85 7.38 -9.41
CA GLY A 147 2.19 8.65 -9.72
C GLY A 147 2.06 9.61 -8.53
N MET A 148 2.58 9.28 -7.35
CA MET A 148 2.45 10.10 -6.13
C MET A 148 3.66 11.02 -5.87
N ARG A 149 4.65 11.04 -6.76
CA ARG A 149 5.82 11.93 -6.64
C ARG A 149 5.41 13.40 -6.70
N ASN A 150 5.97 14.19 -5.80
CA ASN A 150 5.83 15.63 -5.70
C ASN A 150 6.95 16.34 -6.46
N ASP A 151 6.82 16.38 -7.78
CA ASP A 151 7.78 17.06 -8.65
C ASP A 151 7.34 18.50 -9.01
N ALA A 152 6.14 18.92 -8.58
CA ALA A 152 5.56 20.23 -8.89
C ALA A 152 5.33 21.13 -7.66
N GLY A 153 5.46 20.60 -6.44
CA GLY A 153 5.21 21.31 -5.18
C GLY A 153 3.73 21.41 -4.79
N VAL A 154 2.82 21.02 -5.69
CA VAL A 154 1.37 20.99 -5.45
C VAL A 154 0.78 19.67 -5.95
N PRO A 155 -0.22 19.08 -5.26
CA PRO A 155 -0.81 17.83 -5.68
C PRO A 155 -1.77 18.02 -6.87
N THR A 156 -1.68 17.12 -7.84
CA THR A 156 -2.75 16.92 -8.83
C THR A 156 -4.04 16.47 -8.14
N ALA A 157 -5.17 16.60 -8.83
CA ALA A 157 -6.45 16.21 -8.26
C ALA A 157 -6.49 14.69 -8.00
N LYS A 158 -5.87 13.88 -8.87
CA LYS A 158 -5.71 12.44 -8.66
C LYS A 158 -4.89 12.13 -7.40
N GLN A 159 -3.74 12.79 -7.21
CA GLN A 159 -2.90 12.60 -6.02
C GLN A 159 -3.65 12.97 -4.74
N ALA A 160 -4.37 14.09 -4.74
CA ALA A 160 -5.18 14.48 -3.59
C ALA A 160 -6.28 13.45 -3.27
N LEU A 161 -6.99 12.92 -4.27
CA LEU A 161 -8.00 11.88 -4.05
C LEU A 161 -7.40 10.57 -3.51
N VAL A 162 -6.32 10.09 -4.12
CA VAL A 162 -5.61 8.87 -3.68
C VAL A 162 -5.06 9.02 -2.26
N GLY A 163 -4.56 10.21 -1.91
CA GLY A 163 -4.02 10.50 -0.59
C GLY A 163 -5.08 10.65 0.50
N THR A 164 -6.27 11.15 0.17
CA THR A 164 -7.26 11.58 1.19
C THR A 164 -8.47 10.65 1.34
N ASN A 165 -8.68 9.69 0.43
CA ASN A 165 -9.90 8.89 0.39
C ASN A 165 -9.60 7.39 0.22
N ILE A 166 -10.07 6.57 1.17
CA ILE A 166 -9.89 5.11 1.20
C ILE A 166 -10.35 4.46 -0.12
N GLY A 167 -11.50 4.87 -0.67
CA GLY A 167 -12.04 4.30 -1.90
C GLY A 167 -11.15 4.57 -3.11
N PHE A 168 -10.66 5.81 -3.27
CA PHE A 168 -9.76 6.15 -4.38
C PHE A 168 -8.35 5.56 -4.19
N ASN A 169 -7.88 5.45 -2.94
CA ASN A 169 -6.62 4.78 -2.62
C ASN A 169 -6.65 3.30 -3.01
N VAL A 170 -7.69 2.57 -2.59
CA VAL A 170 -7.89 1.16 -2.93
C VAL A 170 -8.14 0.97 -4.43
N ALA A 171 -8.88 1.87 -5.09
CA ALA A 171 -9.08 1.81 -6.53
C ALA A 171 -7.76 1.91 -7.31
N GLU A 172 -6.87 2.84 -6.91
CA GLU A 172 -5.57 2.98 -7.57
C GLU A 172 -4.64 1.81 -7.25
N GLY A 173 -4.58 1.32 -6.00
CA GLY A 173 -3.79 0.13 -5.70
C GLY A 173 -4.30 -1.11 -6.44
N MET A 174 -5.61 -1.28 -6.60
CA MET A 174 -6.18 -2.36 -7.42
C MET A 174 -5.80 -2.23 -8.89
N ARG A 175 -5.83 -1.01 -9.45
CA ARG A 175 -5.29 -0.71 -10.79
C ARG A 175 -3.82 -1.11 -10.91
N ILE A 176 -3.00 -0.75 -9.93
CA ILE A 176 -1.55 -1.05 -9.92
C ILE A 176 -1.33 -2.56 -9.94
N LEU A 177 -2.02 -3.32 -9.08
CA LEU A 177 -1.89 -4.78 -9.05
C LEU A 177 -2.30 -5.43 -10.37
N ALA A 178 -3.41 -4.98 -10.97
CA ALA A 178 -3.84 -5.43 -12.28
C ALA A 178 -2.86 -5.03 -13.40
N ASP A 179 -2.21 -3.86 -13.30
CA ASP A 179 -1.14 -3.45 -14.21
C ASP A 179 0.07 -4.39 -14.08
N LYS A 180 0.49 -4.72 -12.86
CA LYS A 180 1.58 -5.70 -12.63
C LYS A 180 1.28 -7.07 -13.22
N TRP A 181 0.04 -7.52 -13.14
CA TRP A 181 -0.42 -8.75 -13.80
C TRP A 181 -0.37 -8.62 -15.34
N ASN A 182 -0.83 -7.50 -15.89
CA ASN A 182 -0.88 -7.25 -17.33
C ASN A 182 0.49 -7.01 -17.97
N GLN A 183 1.54 -6.79 -17.18
CA GLN A 183 2.92 -6.69 -17.65
C GLN A 183 3.48 -8.02 -18.19
N ALA A 184 2.87 -9.15 -17.83
CA ALA A 184 3.17 -10.45 -18.43
C ALA A 184 2.52 -10.58 -19.84
N PRO A 185 3.20 -11.19 -20.82
CA PRO A 185 4.38 -12.02 -20.67
C PRO A 185 5.72 -11.30 -20.90
N GLY A 186 5.68 -10.00 -21.24
CA GLY A 186 6.88 -9.23 -21.58
C GLY A 186 7.71 -8.93 -20.34
N LEU A 187 7.34 -7.87 -19.63
CA LEU A 187 8.09 -7.39 -18.48
C LEU A 187 8.00 -8.30 -17.26
N ARG A 188 7.06 -9.26 -17.23
CA ARG A 188 6.89 -10.20 -16.12
C ARG A 188 6.70 -11.64 -16.62
N PRO A 189 7.12 -12.65 -15.85
CA PRO A 189 6.83 -14.04 -16.17
C PRO A 189 5.36 -14.38 -15.92
N ILE A 190 4.95 -15.56 -16.39
CA ILE A 190 3.64 -16.14 -16.14
C ILE A 190 3.81 -17.34 -15.20
N ALA A 191 3.10 -17.29 -14.08
CA ALA A 191 2.87 -18.49 -13.27
C ALA A 191 1.68 -19.26 -13.86
N GLY A 192 1.81 -20.58 -13.92
CA GLY A 192 0.73 -21.46 -14.36
C GLY A 192 0.28 -21.20 -15.79
N ASN A 193 -1.02 -21.04 -15.94
CA ASN A 193 -1.66 -20.76 -17.23
C ASN A 193 -2.10 -19.29 -17.35
N GLY A 194 -1.65 -18.41 -16.45
CA GLY A 194 -2.14 -17.05 -16.39
C GLY A 194 -3.66 -17.00 -16.18
N ASP A 195 -4.17 -17.91 -15.35
CA ASP A 195 -5.57 -17.96 -14.97
C ASP A 195 -5.83 -16.95 -13.84
N THR A 196 -6.70 -15.98 -14.09
CA THR A 196 -7.02 -14.93 -13.13
C THR A 196 -7.75 -15.45 -11.89
N GLU A 197 -8.42 -16.61 -11.98
CA GLU A 197 -9.10 -17.24 -10.85
C GLU A 197 -8.15 -18.03 -9.96
N ALA A 198 -7.03 -18.51 -10.51
CA ALA A 198 -6.01 -19.29 -9.79
C ALA A 198 -5.15 -18.39 -8.90
N LEU A 199 -5.29 -18.49 -7.57
CA LEU A 199 -4.51 -17.72 -6.59
C LEU A 199 -3.00 -17.92 -6.76
N GLU A 200 -2.55 -19.09 -7.18
CA GLU A 200 -1.14 -19.40 -7.44
C GLU A 200 -0.56 -18.63 -8.64
N ASP A 201 -1.37 -18.34 -9.66
CA ASP A 201 -0.92 -17.68 -10.88
C ASP A 201 -0.61 -16.19 -10.65
N TRP A 202 -1.05 -15.62 -9.51
CA TRP A 202 -0.79 -14.22 -9.11
C TRP A 202 0.60 -13.97 -8.54
N TYR A 203 1.44 -15.00 -8.36
CA TYR A 203 2.72 -14.92 -7.66
C TYR A 203 3.60 -13.76 -8.14
N TYR A 204 3.77 -13.60 -9.46
CA TYR A 204 4.60 -12.53 -10.02
C TYR A 204 3.96 -11.14 -9.94
N ALA A 205 2.63 -11.04 -9.98
CA ALA A 205 1.92 -9.78 -9.79
C ALA A 205 2.07 -9.29 -8.34
N ILE A 206 1.92 -10.20 -7.36
CA ILE A 206 2.15 -9.92 -5.94
C ILE A 206 3.58 -9.49 -5.68
N TRP A 207 4.58 -10.23 -6.19
CA TRP A 207 5.98 -9.82 -6.09
C TRP A 207 6.17 -8.41 -6.68
N SER A 208 5.61 -8.17 -7.84
CA SER A 208 5.75 -6.90 -8.56
C SER A 208 5.02 -5.72 -7.90
N TYR A 209 4.04 -5.96 -7.03
CA TYR A 209 3.32 -4.90 -6.32
C TYR A 209 4.27 -4.10 -5.44
N ASN A 210 5.05 -4.79 -4.60
CA ASN A 210 6.13 -4.17 -3.82
C ASN A 210 7.33 -3.81 -4.69
N GLY A 211 7.65 -4.68 -5.65
CA GLY A 211 8.72 -4.47 -6.61
C GLY A 211 9.35 -5.80 -7.01
N PHE A 212 9.51 -5.99 -8.32
CA PHE A 212 10.14 -7.18 -8.92
C PHE A 212 11.67 -7.18 -8.71
N ALA A 213 12.10 -7.00 -7.46
CA ALA A 213 13.48 -6.84 -7.05
C ALA A 213 14.00 -8.11 -6.36
N PHE A 214 15.32 -8.32 -6.42
CA PHE A 214 15.97 -9.48 -5.82
C PHE A 214 15.76 -9.61 -4.31
N VAL A 215 15.50 -8.51 -3.59
CA VAL A 215 15.20 -8.55 -2.15
C VAL A 215 13.97 -9.42 -1.83
N ASN A 216 13.06 -9.53 -2.79
CA ASN A 216 11.83 -10.31 -2.74
C ASN A 216 11.95 -11.68 -3.43
N HIS A 217 13.15 -12.05 -3.90
CA HIS A 217 13.41 -13.33 -4.54
C HIS A 217 13.38 -14.48 -3.51
N PRO A 218 12.69 -15.61 -3.77
CA PRO A 218 12.55 -16.71 -2.80
C PRO A 218 13.90 -17.36 -2.41
N PHE A 219 14.85 -17.35 -3.35
CA PHE A 219 16.26 -17.77 -3.12
C PHE A 219 17.22 -16.63 -2.77
N ASN A 220 16.72 -15.50 -2.26
CA ASN A 220 17.58 -14.45 -1.72
C ASN A 220 18.43 -15.02 -0.56
N PRO A 221 19.77 -15.02 -0.66
CA PRO A 221 20.65 -15.64 0.33
C PRO A 221 20.67 -14.91 1.68
N ASN A 222 20.07 -13.71 1.76
CA ASN A 222 19.87 -13.00 3.02
C ASN A 222 18.65 -13.50 3.81
N ARG A 223 17.89 -14.47 3.29
CA ARG A 223 16.77 -15.11 3.99
C ARG A 223 17.22 -16.47 4.52
N ASP A 224 16.86 -16.78 5.76
CA ASP A 224 17.15 -18.09 6.34
C ASP A 224 16.37 -19.17 5.57
N PRO A 225 17.02 -20.21 5.03
CA PRO A 225 16.34 -21.30 4.33
C PRO A 225 15.43 -22.14 5.24
N LEU A 226 15.57 -22.04 6.57
CA LEU A 226 14.76 -22.74 7.56
C LEU A 226 13.53 -21.92 8.03
N ARG A 227 13.27 -20.75 7.43
CA ARG A 227 12.13 -19.88 7.76
C ARG A 227 10.76 -20.52 7.52
N ASN A 228 10.69 -21.62 6.78
CA ASN A 228 9.48 -22.43 6.64
C ASN A 228 9.10 -23.19 7.92
N GLY A 229 9.94 -23.19 8.97
CA GLY A 229 9.66 -23.79 10.27
C GLY A 229 9.41 -25.30 10.27
N GLY A 230 9.79 -25.99 9.19
CA GLY A 230 9.51 -27.42 8.98
C GLY A 230 8.30 -27.70 8.09
N GLY A 231 7.58 -26.67 7.62
CA GLY A 231 6.59 -26.76 6.56
C GLY A 231 7.21 -26.94 5.17
N ILE A 232 6.38 -27.29 4.17
CA ILE A 232 6.83 -27.38 2.78
C ILE A 232 6.85 -26.02 2.07
N ASP A 233 6.02 -25.07 2.54
CA ASP A 233 5.86 -23.75 1.96
C ASP A 233 6.67 -22.71 2.76
N MET A 234 7.41 -21.86 2.05
CA MET A 234 8.04 -20.68 2.64
C MET A 234 6.98 -19.58 2.74
N ILE A 235 6.17 -19.57 3.80
CA ILE A 235 5.17 -18.52 4.02
C ILE A 235 5.25 -17.96 5.43
N TYR A 236 4.97 -16.67 5.54
CA TYR A 236 4.90 -16.01 6.83
C TYR A 236 3.69 -16.51 7.63
N HIS A 237 3.90 -16.83 8.90
CA HIS A 237 2.82 -17.27 9.79
C HIS A 237 1.82 -16.16 10.16
N CYS A 238 2.12 -14.88 9.88
CA CYS A 238 1.26 -13.74 10.22
C CYS A 238 0.78 -13.72 11.70
N TYR A 239 1.70 -14.09 12.60
CA TYR A 239 1.46 -14.33 14.03
C TYR A 239 0.47 -15.45 14.41
N ASP A 240 0.02 -16.27 13.47
CA ASP A 240 -0.75 -17.48 13.77
C ASP A 240 0.17 -18.60 14.29
N GLU A 241 0.00 -18.96 15.57
CA GLU A 241 0.80 -20.01 16.23
C GLU A 241 0.56 -21.42 15.67
N SER A 242 -0.53 -21.63 14.91
CA SER A 242 -0.82 -22.91 14.26
C SER A 242 -0.08 -23.11 12.93
N ALA A 243 0.48 -22.04 12.37
CA ALA A 243 1.23 -22.12 11.12
C ALA A 243 2.52 -22.92 11.30
N PRO A 244 2.87 -23.84 10.36
CA PRO A 244 4.13 -24.57 10.43
C PRO A 244 5.38 -23.70 10.47
N SER A 245 5.32 -22.48 9.94
CA SER A 245 6.42 -21.51 9.97
C SER A 245 6.52 -20.73 11.30
N TYR A 246 5.57 -20.88 12.22
CA TYR A 246 5.63 -20.34 13.57
C TYR A 246 6.50 -21.24 14.45
N VAL A 247 7.77 -20.86 14.62
CA VAL A 247 8.71 -21.60 15.48
C VAL A 247 8.87 -20.86 16.80
N ASP A 248 8.17 -21.32 17.85
CA ASP A 248 8.33 -20.77 19.20
C ASP A 248 9.66 -21.22 19.82
N ILE A 249 10.49 -20.26 20.22
CA ILE A 249 11.76 -20.48 20.93
C ILE A 249 11.70 -20.09 22.41
N GLY A 250 10.48 -19.84 22.91
CA GLY A 250 10.18 -19.40 24.27
C GLY A 250 9.98 -17.89 24.35
N GLY A 251 8.94 -17.47 25.06
CA GLY A 251 8.67 -16.04 25.32
C GLY A 251 7.70 -15.39 24.34
N SER A 252 6.92 -16.16 23.58
CA SER A 252 5.92 -15.66 22.62
C SER A 252 6.51 -14.80 21.50
N ILE A 253 7.79 -15.01 21.18
CA ILE A 253 8.48 -14.39 20.04
C ILE A 253 8.90 -15.53 19.10
N PRO A 254 8.39 -15.58 17.86
CA PRO A 254 8.78 -16.60 16.90
C PRO A 254 10.24 -16.40 16.46
N LEU A 255 10.92 -17.51 16.16
CA LEU A 255 12.31 -17.51 15.68
C LEU A 255 12.48 -16.67 14.39
N TYR A 256 11.49 -16.75 13.49
CA TYR A 256 11.45 -16.00 12.24
C TYR A 256 10.33 -14.98 12.30
N GLY A 257 10.68 -13.69 12.23
CA GLY A 257 9.73 -12.59 12.24
C GLY A 257 9.37 -12.11 10.84
N TYR A 258 8.53 -11.08 10.77
CA TYR A 258 8.10 -10.45 9.51
C TYR A 258 9.28 -10.17 8.55
N GLY A 259 10.40 -9.67 9.07
CA GLY A 259 11.61 -9.32 8.32
C GLY A 259 12.30 -10.48 7.59
N ASP A 260 12.06 -11.72 8.00
CA ASP A 260 12.72 -12.92 7.49
C ASP A 260 12.07 -13.50 6.23
N TYR A 261 10.87 -13.02 5.88
CA TYR A 261 10.10 -13.46 4.72
C TYR A 261 10.18 -12.43 3.59
N THR A 262 10.14 -12.90 2.35
CA THR A 262 10.01 -12.03 1.18
C THR A 262 8.58 -11.48 1.05
N TYR A 263 8.38 -10.45 0.23
CA TYR A 263 7.06 -9.86 0.07
C TYR A 263 5.96 -10.86 -0.37
N PRO A 264 6.16 -11.73 -1.39
CA PRO A 264 5.19 -12.76 -1.73
C PRO A 264 4.88 -13.69 -0.56
N GLU A 265 5.90 -14.11 0.19
CA GLU A 265 5.74 -15.02 1.34
C GLU A 265 4.93 -14.40 2.47
N ARG A 266 5.01 -13.07 2.64
CA ARG A 266 4.18 -12.31 3.59
C ARG A 266 2.73 -12.22 3.14
N VAL A 267 2.50 -11.86 1.89
CA VAL A 267 1.14 -11.72 1.33
C VAL A 267 0.43 -13.07 1.33
N TYR A 268 1.02 -14.09 0.72
CA TYR A 268 0.45 -15.45 0.76
C TYR A 268 0.32 -15.96 2.20
N GLY A 269 1.32 -15.72 3.05
CA GLY A 269 1.29 -16.08 4.46
C GLY A 269 0.09 -15.53 5.21
N CYS A 270 -0.12 -14.20 5.18
CA CYS A 270 -1.28 -13.57 5.80
C CYS A 270 -2.61 -13.89 5.09
N MET A 271 -2.59 -14.29 3.82
CA MET A 271 -3.79 -14.79 3.15
C MET A 271 -4.21 -16.17 3.68
N ARG A 272 -3.25 -17.07 3.93
CA ARG A 272 -3.48 -18.40 4.51
C ARG A 272 -3.76 -18.35 6.01
N PHE A 273 -3.02 -17.52 6.72
CA PHE A 273 -3.08 -17.33 8.17
C PHE A 273 -3.48 -15.89 8.47
N PRO A 274 -4.76 -15.52 8.29
CA PRO A 274 -5.23 -14.16 8.51
C PRO A 274 -4.90 -13.64 9.90
N PRO A 275 -4.46 -12.38 10.01
CA PRO A 275 -4.35 -11.70 11.30
C PRO A 275 -5.71 -11.67 12.02
N SER A 276 -5.66 -11.57 13.34
CA SER A 276 -6.86 -11.50 14.17
C SER A 276 -7.41 -10.07 14.27
N VAL A 277 -8.73 -9.96 14.49
CA VAL A 277 -9.39 -8.68 14.80
C VAL A 277 -8.81 -8.05 16.07
N SER A 278 -8.27 -8.85 16.99
CA SER A 278 -7.55 -8.34 18.16
C SER A 278 -6.22 -7.70 17.78
N ALA A 279 -5.45 -8.28 16.85
CA ALA A 279 -4.21 -7.71 16.34
C ALA A 279 -4.41 -6.36 15.62
N LEU A 280 -5.57 -6.15 14.99
CA LEU A 280 -5.93 -4.84 14.42
C LEU A 280 -6.06 -3.75 15.50
N ARG A 281 -6.62 -4.11 16.66
CA ARG A 281 -6.91 -3.17 17.77
C ARG A 281 -5.68 -2.89 18.63
N ASP A 282 -4.78 -3.86 18.70
CA ASP A 282 -3.56 -3.82 19.48
C ASP A 282 -2.46 -4.53 18.68
N PRO A 283 -1.63 -3.81 17.92
CA PRO A 283 -0.58 -4.40 17.07
C PRO A 283 0.47 -5.19 17.86
N GLU A 284 0.60 -4.97 19.17
CA GLU A 284 1.48 -5.75 20.05
C GLU A 284 0.84 -7.07 20.50
N ARG A 285 -0.44 -7.28 20.19
CA ARG A 285 -1.19 -8.47 20.54
C ARG A 285 -1.11 -9.50 19.42
N HIS A 286 -0.46 -10.62 19.72
CA HIS A 286 -0.21 -11.71 18.79
C HIS A 286 -1.05 -12.96 19.10
N ASP A 287 -2.28 -12.79 19.60
CA ASP A 287 -3.12 -13.92 19.97
C ASP A 287 -3.98 -14.45 18.82
N ALA A 288 -4.36 -15.73 18.91
CA ALA A 288 -5.27 -16.45 18.02
C ALA A 288 -6.74 -15.99 18.17
N GLY A 289 -6.98 -14.69 18.12
CA GLY A 289 -8.31 -14.10 18.08
C GLY A 289 -9.09 -14.49 16.82
N LEU A 290 -10.31 -13.96 16.68
CA LEU A 290 -11.10 -14.18 15.47
C LEU A 290 -10.34 -13.63 14.25
N PRO A 291 -10.14 -14.42 13.18
CA PRO A 291 -9.42 -13.95 12.02
C PRO A 291 -10.22 -12.87 11.28
N MET A 292 -9.53 -11.90 10.68
CA MET A 292 -10.16 -10.82 9.92
C MET A 292 -10.89 -11.34 8.66
N TRP A 293 -10.42 -12.44 8.08
CA TRP A 293 -11.11 -13.15 7.00
C TRP A 293 -10.96 -14.66 7.16
N SER A 294 -11.69 -15.44 6.36
CA SER A 294 -11.51 -16.90 6.36
C SER A 294 -10.14 -17.27 5.78
N PRO A 295 -9.37 -18.16 6.45
CA PRO A 295 -8.14 -18.74 5.89
C PRO A 295 -8.32 -19.22 4.45
N VAL A 296 -7.37 -18.90 3.58
CA VAL A 296 -7.43 -19.27 2.16
C VAL A 296 -6.40 -20.36 1.85
N GLU A 297 -6.86 -21.43 1.20
CA GLU A 297 -6.01 -22.52 0.73
C GLU A 297 -5.47 -22.20 -0.68
N PHE A 298 -4.20 -22.49 -0.90
CA PHE A 298 -3.47 -22.36 -2.16
C PHE A 298 -2.14 -23.10 -2.02
N ASN A 299 -1.37 -23.26 -3.09
CA ASN A 299 0.00 -23.78 -3.04
C ASN A 299 1.04 -22.69 -3.31
N MET A 300 2.19 -22.76 -2.63
CA MET A 300 3.34 -21.95 -3.05
C MET A 300 4.08 -22.63 -4.21
N PRO A 301 4.96 -21.91 -4.94
CA PRO A 301 5.80 -22.55 -5.95
C PRO A 301 6.58 -23.73 -5.33
N PHE A 302 6.50 -24.90 -5.98
CA PHE A 302 7.06 -26.16 -5.49
C PHE A 302 8.58 -26.19 -5.68
N PHE A 303 9.32 -25.38 -4.93
CA PHE A 303 10.79 -25.21 -5.10
C PHE A 303 11.61 -26.48 -4.89
N HIS A 304 11.03 -27.55 -4.35
CA HIS A 304 11.69 -28.87 -4.27
C HIS A 304 11.73 -29.61 -5.62
N ARG A 305 10.93 -29.18 -6.60
CA ARG A 305 10.98 -29.69 -7.98
C ARG A 305 12.01 -28.92 -8.79
N SER A 306 12.87 -29.65 -9.49
CA SER A 306 13.97 -29.07 -10.26
C SER A 306 13.49 -28.09 -11.34
N GLU A 307 12.37 -28.40 -11.98
CA GLU A 307 11.76 -27.60 -13.02
C GLU A 307 11.20 -26.27 -12.50
N VAL A 308 10.64 -26.24 -11.29
CA VAL A 308 10.20 -25.00 -10.65
C VAL A 308 11.41 -24.22 -10.17
N ALA A 309 12.33 -24.86 -9.44
CA ALA A 309 13.52 -24.20 -8.92
C ALA A 309 14.37 -23.55 -10.02
N ALA A 310 14.47 -24.17 -11.20
CA ALA A 310 15.18 -23.64 -12.35
C ALA A 310 14.56 -22.31 -12.87
N SER A 311 13.24 -22.17 -12.82
CA SER A 311 12.54 -20.91 -13.19
C SER A 311 12.84 -19.76 -12.22
N PHE A 312 13.38 -20.05 -11.04
CA PHE A 312 13.82 -19.06 -10.05
C PHE A 312 15.34 -19.04 -9.91
N ASP A 313 16.11 -19.53 -10.90
CA ASP A 313 17.55 -19.31 -10.88
C ASP A 313 17.86 -17.79 -10.91
N PRO A 314 18.73 -17.26 -10.04
CA PRO A 314 19.05 -15.83 -10.01
C PRO A 314 19.50 -15.24 -11.36
N VAL A 315 20.20 -16.03 -12.20
CA VAL A 315 20.62 -15.59 -13.54
C VAL A 315 19.43 -15.49 -14.49
N VAL A 316 18.46 -16.39 -14.34
CA VAL A 316 17.21 -16.37 -15.10
C VAL A 316 16.36 -15.16 -14.68
N TRP A 317 16.28 -14.87 -13.38
CA TRP A 317 15.64 -13.65 -12.87
C TRP A 317 16.31 -12.37 -13.38
N GLU A 318 17.64 -12.27 -13.30
CA GLU A 318 18.40 -11.11 -13.78
C GLU A 318 18.16 -10.86 -15.27
N THR A 319 18.05 -11.93 -16.07
CA THR A 319 17.72 -11.83 -17.50
C THR A 319 16.31 -11.25 -17.71
N CYS A 320 15.32 -11.70 -16.94
CA CYS A 320 13.95 -11.17 -17.01
C CYS A 320 13.86 -9.71 -16.56
N ASP A 321 14.57 -9.34 -15.49
CA ASP A 321 14.54 -7.97 -14.95
C ASP A 321 15.15 -6.94 -15.92
N ILE A 322 16.19 -7.35 -16.67
CA ILE A 322 16.91 -6.46 -17.59
C ILE A 322 16.29 -6.42 -18.99
N PHE A 323 15.76 -7.54 -19.49
CA PHE A 323 15.29 -7.66 -20.88
C PHE A 323 13.78 -7.88 -20.98
N ILE A 324 13.11 -7.07 -21.81
CA ILE A 324 11.65 -7.11 -22.02
C ILE A 324 11.12 -8.48 -22.47
N ASP A 325 11.93 -9.31 -23.12
CA ASP A 325 11.54 -10.68 -23.53
C ASP A 325 12.30 -11.78 -22.76
N GLY A 326 13.00 -11.38 -21.69
CA GLY A 326 13.85 -12.27 -20.90
C GLY A 326 13.10 -13.17 -19.92
N CYS A 327 11.78 -13.00 -19.79
CA CYS A 327 10.99 -13.61 -18.71
C CYS A 327 10.46 -15.02 -19.02
N ALA A 328 10.51 -15.50 -20.27
CA ALA A 328 10.00 -16.83 -20.60
C ALA A 328 10.61 -17.99 -19.79
N PRO A 329 11.92 -17.99 -19.48
CA PRO A 329 12.51 -19.06 -18.66
C PRO A 329 12.11 -18.99 -17.17
N MET A 330 11.49 -17.90 -16.71
CA MET A 330 10.93 -17.79 -15.37
C MET A 330 9.49 -18.33 -15.28
N ASP A 331 8.83 -18.64 -16.40
CA ASP A 331 7.50 -19.26 -16.31
C ASP A 331 7.61 -20.60 -15.56
N PHE A 332 6.65 -20.88 -14.67
CA PHE A 332 6.65 -22.13 -13.90
C PHE A 332 5.22 -22.70 -13.80
N PRO A 333 5.06 -24.04 -13.79
CA PRO A 333 3.76 -24.67 -13.65
C PRO A 333 3.24 -24.53 -12.21
N THR A 334 1.95 -24.18 -12.07
CA THR A 334 1.22 -24.17 -10.80
C THR A 334 0.37 -25.43 -10.59
N SER A 335 0.35 -26.35 -11.56
CA SER A 335 -0.31 -27.66 -11.50
C SER A 335 0.63 -28.78 -11.95
N PHE A 336 0.51 -29.95 -11.31
CA PHE A 336 1.33 -31.12 -11.59
C PHE A 336 0.45 -32.37 -11.69
N GLU A 337 0.55 -33.12 -12.80
CA GLU A 337 -0.26 -34.32 -13.06
C GLU A 337 -0.05 -35.42 -12.01
N ASP A 338 1.14 -35.51 -11.42
CA ASP A 338 1.53 -36.52 -10.44
C ASP A 338 1.13 -36.18 -8.99
N VAL A 339 0.72 -34.94 -8.73
CA VAL A 339 0.34 -34.44 -7.39
C VAL A 339 -1.12 -33.98 -7.33
N GLU A 340 -1.87 -34.04 -8.44
CA GLU A 340 -3.26 -33.56 -8.56
C GLU A 340 -3.43 -32.16 -7.91
N VAL A 341 -2.50 -31.26 -8.19
CA VAL A 341 -2.60 -29.87 -7.73
C VAL A 341 -3.56 -29.14 -8.65
N VAL A 342 -4.77 -28.87 -8.15
CA VAL A 342 -5.77 -28.02 -8.82
C VAL A 342 -5.57 -26.59 -8.31
N PRO A 343 -5.42 -25.59 -9.20
CA PRO A 343 -5.36 -24.19 -8.80
C PRO A 343 -6.55 -23.80 -7.93
N HIS A 344 -6.31 -22.96 -6.93
CA HIS A 344 -7.32 -22.60 -5.94
C HIS A 344 -7.99 -21.29 -6.31
N ASN A 345 -9.32 -21.28 -6.29
CA ASN A 345 -10.12 -20.08 -6.50
C ASN A 345 -10.26 -19.29 -5.20
N ASP A 346 -10.38 -17.97 -5.33
CA ASP A 346 -10.74 -17.10 -4.21
C ASP A 346 -12.10 -17.52 -3.61
N PRO A 347 -12.21 -17.72 -2.30
CA PRO A 347 -13.46 -18.19 -1.67
C PRO A 347 -14.53 -17.10 -1.60
N LEU A 348 -14.20 -15.82 -1.84
CA LEU A 348 -15.14 -14.70 -1.80
C LEU A 348 -15.81 -14.55 -3.16
N PRO A 349 -17.13 -14.81 -3.27
CA PRO A 349 -17.85 -14.59 -4.52
C PRO A 349 -17.88 -13.10 -4.90
N PRO A 350 -18.17 -12.77 -6.17
CA PRO A 350 -18.55 -11.41 -6.58
C PRO A 350 -19.65 -10.82 -5.69
N LEU A 351 -19.70 -9.50 -5.56
CA LEU A 351 -20.79 -8.83 -4.84
C LEU A 351 -22.04 -8.79 -5.73
N ASP A 352 -23.19 -9.13 -5.17
CA ASP A 352 -24.48 -9.07 -5.88
C ASP A 352 -24.91 -7.63 -6.21
N SER A 353 -24.53 -6.67 -5.37
CA SER A 353 -24.79 -5.24 -5.55
C SER A 353 -23.51 -4.43 -5.40
N VAL A 354 -23.23 -3.60 -6.41
CA VAL A 354 -22.05 -2.75 -6.46
C VAL A 354 -22.43 -1.28 -6.61
N GLU A 355 -22.86 -0.66 -5.51
CA GLU A 355 -23.20 0.76 -5.49
C GLU A 355 -22.00 1.58 -5.03
N ALA A 356 -21.27 2.22 -5.96
CA ALA A 356 -20.13 3.09 -5.64
C ALA A 356 -20.49 4.18 -4.61
N ALA A 357 -21.76 4.63 -4.61
CA ALA A 357 -22.29 5.57 -3.62
C ALA A 357 -22.19 5.07 -2.17
N SER A 358 -22.13 3.75 -1.92
CA SER A 358 -21.90 3.19 -0.59
C SER A 358 -20.49 3.45 -0.04
N VAL A 359 -19.54 3.79 -0.92
CA VAL A 359 -18.14 4.08 -0.59
C VAL A 359 -17.83 5.56 -0.70
N PHE A 360 -18.33 6.24 -1.73
CA PHE A 360 -18.02 7.65 -1.98
C PHE A 360 -19.06 8.63 -1.43
N GLY A 361 -20.28 8.17 -1.15
CA GLY A 361 -21.39 9.07 -0.84
C GLY A 361 -21.68 10.06 -1.97
N GLN A 362 -22.19 11.24 -1.60
CA GLN A 362 -22.46 12.37 -2.48
C GLN A 362 -21.98 13.65 -1.77
N PRO A 363 -20.66 13.88 -1.71
CA PRO A 363 -20.11 15.03 -1.02
C PRO A 363 -20.47 16.34 -1.74
N ALA A 364 -20.71 17.39 -0.96
CA ALA A 364 -20.97 18.74 -1.44
C ALA A 364 -20.24 19.75 -0.56
N LEU A 365 -19.05 20.18 -1.00
CA LEU A 365 -18.21 21.08 -0.23
C LEU A 365 -18.71 22.53 -0.29
N LEU A 366 -18.82 23.15 0.88
CA LEU A 366 -19.01 24.57 1.08
C LEU A 366 -17.72 25.16 1.64
N ILE A 367 -17.20 26.20 1.00
CA ILE A 367 -16.01 26.91 1.43
C ILE A 367 -16.43 28.29 1.95
N GLU A 368 -16.17 28.57 3.22
CA GLU A 368 -16.48 29.84 3.87
C GLU A 368 -15.20 30.58 4.25
N GLY A 369 -15.16 31.88 4.01
CA GLY A 369 -13.98 32.71 4.19
C GLY A 369 -13.63 33.48 2.91
N PRO A 370 -12.50 34.19 2.89
CA PRO A 370 -12.09 34.96 1.73
C PRO A 370 -11.60 34.04 0.60
N SER A 371 -12.05 34.32 -0.62
CA SER A 371 -11.62 33.61 -1.84
C SER A 371 -10.20 33.99 -2.30
N SER A 372 -9.61 35.01 -1.69
CA SER A 372 -8.25 35.50 -1.93
C SER A 372 -7.77 36.29 -0.72
N ALA A 373 -6.49 36.18 -0.37
CA ALA A 373 -5.86 36.98 0.66
C ALA A 373 -4.47 37.43 0.18
N ASP A 374 -4.13 38.68 0.46
CA ASP A 374 -2.76 39.18 0.39
C ASP A 374 -2.17 39.04 1.78
N LEU A 375 -1.05 38.33 1.92
CA LEU A 375 -0.40 38.06 3.19
C LEU A 375 1.01 38.65 3.19
N GLU A 376 1.32 39.45 4.20
CA GLU A 376 2.65 40.02 4.38
C GLU A 376 3.46 39.27 5.44
N ILE A 377 4.78 39.17 5.21
CA ILE A 377 5.74 38.81 6.25
C ILE A 377 6.02 40.09 7.04
N LEU A 378 5.55 40.12 8.29
CA LEU A 378 5.53 41.31 9.14
C LEU A 378 6.92 41.64 9.72
N ASP A 379 7.78 40.64 9.94
CA ASP A 379 9.17 40.86 10.38
C ASP A 379 10.13 39.70 10.05
N ASP A 380 11.43 39.95 10.27
CA ASP A 380 12.53 39.00 10.12
C ASP A 380 12.57 37.91 11.20
N THR A 381 11.61 37.92 12.14
CA THR A 381 11.41 36.86 13.14
C THR A 381 10.41 35.79 12.68
N GLY A 382 9.81 35.99 11.49
CA GLY A 382 8.88 35.05 10.87
C GLY A 382 7.42 35.36 11.16
N LYS A 383 7.07 36.48 11.81
CA LYS A 383 5.65 36.76 12.04
C LYS A 383 4.97 37.08 10.69
N SER A 384 3.95 36.33 10.28
CA SER A 384 3.21 36.58 9.03
C SER A 384 1.73 36.79 9.30
N GLU A 385 1.05 37.46 8.36
CA GLU A 385 -0.41 37.50 8.37
C GLU A 385 -1.01 36.13 8.02
N SER A 386 -2.17 35.84 8.60
CA SER A 386 -2.90 34.60 8.36
C SER A 386 -4.34 34.87 7.99
N VAL A 387 -4.92 33.95 7.23
CA VAL A 387 -6.34 33.99 6.85
C VAL A 387 -6.98 32.64 7.10
N ARG A 388 -8.23 32.68 7.60
CA ARG A 388 -9.02 31.50 7.89
C ARG A 388 -10.06 31.23 6.82
N VAL A 389 -10.01 30.01 6.31
CA VAL A 389 -11.02 29.41 5.43
C VAL A 389 -11.53 28.14 6.09
N THR A 390 -12.83 27.93 6.02
CA THR A 390 -13.53 26.75 6.52
C THR A 390 -14.05 25.94 5.35
N VAL A 391 -13.79 24.63 5.37
CA VAL A 391 -14.31 23.68 4.37
C VAL A 391 -15.28 22.73 5.06
N THR A 392 -16.55 22.81 4.69
CA THR A 392 -17.63 22.01 5.28
C THR A 392 -18.22 21.08 4.22
N ASN A 393 -18.51 19.83 4.55
CA ASN A 393 -19.23 18.93 3.64
C ASN A 393 -20.74 18.98 3.91
N THR A 394 -21.48 19.75 3.13
CA THR A 394 -22.96 19.82 3.22
C THR A 394 -23.67 18.61 2.59
N GLY A 395 -22.91 17.74 1.92
CA GLY A 395 -23.41 16.50 1.32
C GLY A 395 -23.30 15.30 2.27
N SER A 396 -23.13 14.11 1.69
CA SER A 396 -22.92 12.89 2.47
C SER A 396 -21.48 12.39 2.38
N TRP A 397 -21.07 11.68 3.43
CA TRP A 397 -19.79 10.98 3.54
C TRP A 397 -18.55 11.88 3.43
N ILE A 398 -17.49 11.41 2.77
CA ILE A 398 -16.17 12.04 2.71
C ILE A 398 -16.10 12.97 1.49
N GLY A 399 -15.94 14.26 1.75
CA GLY A 399 -15.63 15.26 0.72
C GLY A 399 -14.14 15.59 0.74
N SER A 400 -13.39 15.05 -0.22
CA SER A 400 -11.98 15.40 -0.41
C SER A 400 -11.83 16.79 -1.03
N TYR A 401 -10.88 17.56 -0.53
CA TYR A 401 -10.48 18.83 -1.10
C TYR A 401 -8.97 18.92 -1.21
N ARG A 402 -8.49 19.71 -2.16
CA ARG A 402 -7.07 20.02 -2.32
C ARG A 402 -6.82 21.50 -2.10
N ILE A 403 -5.62 21.83 -1.66
CA ILE A 403 -5.17 23.20 -1.44
C ILE A 403 -4.16 23.53 -2.53
N LEU A 404 -4.36 24.68 -3.18
CA LEU A 404 -3.45 25.19 -4.20
C LEU A 404 -2.94 26.55 -3.72
N SER A 405 -1.61 26.70 -3.67
CA SER A 405 -0.95 27.95 -3.35
C SER A 405 -0.33 28.57 -4.60
N SER A 406 -0.31 29.90 -4.67
CA SER A 406 0.33 30.63 -5.77
C SER A 406 1.85 30.75 -5.61
N ALA A 407 2.37 30.41 -4.43
CA ALA A 407 3.79 30.46 -4.11
C ALA A 407 4.14 29.40 -3.04
N PRO A 408 5.35 28.82 -3.07
CA PRO A 408 5.74 27.73 -2.19
C PRO A 408 5.90 28.11 -0.70
N TRP A 409 5.95 29.41 -0.38
CA TRP A 409 5.99 29.90 1.00
C TRP A 409 4.60 30.12 1.59
N LEU A 410 3.54 29.98 0.79
CA LEU A 410 2.16 30.00 1.27
C LEU A 410 1.75 28.59 1.66
N VAL A 411 1.65 28.37 2.98
CA VAL A 411 1.38 27.05 3.56
C VAL A 411 0.02 27.06 4.27
N ALA A 412 -0.77 26.02 4.06
CA ALA A 412 -1.98 25.77 4.83
C ALA A 412 -1.71 24.75 5.94
N ARG A 413 -2.39 24.90 7.08
CA ARG A 413 -2.22 24.09 8.30
C ARG A 413 -3.51 24.11 9.11
N HIS A 414 -3.69 23.13 10.00
CA HIS A 414 -4.77 23.17 11.00
C HIS A 414 -4.48 24.17 12.13
N PRO A 415 -5.51 24.68 12.83
CA PRO A 415 -5.33 25.62 13.92
C PRO A 415 -4.55 25.00 15.07
N GLY A 416 -3.51 25.70 15.51
CA GLY A 416 -2.67 25.27 16.62
C GLY A 416 -1.59 24.25 16.23
N GLN A 417 -1.46 23.88 14.94
CA GLN A 417 -0.32 23.08 14.49
C GLN A 417 0.96 23.93 14.39
N PRO A 418 2.15 23.33 14.64
CA PRO A 418 3.43 24.02 14.52
C PRO A 418 3.72 24.50 13.10
N SER A 419 4.62 25.50 13.00
CA SER A 419 5.04 26.10 11.73
C SER A 419 5.89 25.19 10.81
N SER A 420 6.01 23.89 11.15
CA SER A 420 6.71 22.87 10.35
C SER A 420 5.77 21.89 9.64
N VAL A 421 4.46 21.93 9.90
CA VAL A 421 3.47 20.99 9.34
C VAL A 421 2.69 21.64 8.18
N SER A 422 2.72 21.09 6.98
CA SER A 422 1.88 21.56 5.87
C SER A 422 0.60 20.74 5.73
N LEU A 423 -0.36 21.26 4.97
CA LEU A 423 -1.54 20.54 4.52
C LEU A 423 -1.74 20.84 3.04
N ASP A 424 -1.59 19.82 2.20
CA ASP A 424 -1.72 19.92 0.74
C ASP A 424 -3.12 19.49 0.27
N ALA A 425 -3.75 18.56 0.99
CA ALA A 425 -5.12 18.12 0.75
C ALA A 425 -5.70 17.52 2.03
N GLY A 426 -7.03 17.52 2.13
CA GLY A 426 -7.71 16.96 3.29
C GLY A 426 -9.12 16.52 2.96
N ILE A 427 -9.89 16.26 4.01
CA ILE A 427 -11.29 15.84 3.89
C ILE A 427 -12.20 16.62 4.83
N ALA A 428 -13.48 16.66 4.48
CA ALA A 428 -14.58 17.05 5.36
C ALA A 428 -15.64 15.93 5.39
N ILE A 429 -16.14 15.58 6.58
CA ILE A 429 -17.08 14.46 6.78
C ILE A 429 -18.40 15.00 7.33
N GLY A 430 -19.47 14.97 6.51
CA GLY A 430 -20.82 15.43 6.92
C GLY A 430 -20.92 16.91 7.33
N ALA A 431 -22.11 17.29 7.83
CA ALA A 431 -22.56 18.68 7.91
C ALA A 431 -21.80 19.59 8.90
N GLU A 432 -20.93 19.07 9.77
CA GLU A 432 -20.08 19.89 10.63
C GLU A 432 -18.65 19.32 10.69
N THR A 433 -17.72 19.99 10.02
CA THR A 433 -16.29 19.91 10.31
C THR A 433 -15.73 21.30 10.07
N GLU A 434 -15.45 22.07 11.13
CA GLU A 434 -14.72 23.33 11.01
C GLU A 434 -13.26 23.04 10.66
N ILE A 435 -12.85 23.38 9.45
CA ILE A 435 -11.43 23.47 9.08
C ILE A 435 -11.03 24.93 9.21
N VAL A 436 -9.78 25.18 9.60
CA VAL A 436 -9.27 26.52 9.83
C VAL A 436 -7.93 26.62 9.16
N VAL A 437 -7.88 27.36 8.06
CA VAL A 437 -6.61 27.76 7.44
C VAL A 437 -5.93 28.82 8.33
N ILE A 438 -4.63 28.68 8.58
CA ILE A 438 -3.80 29.72 9.20
C ILE A 438 -2.46 29.66 8.46
N ALA A 439 -2.00 30.80 7.95
CA ALA A 439 -0.66 30.96 7.40
C ALA A 439 0.23 31.64 8.46
N GLU A 440 1.12 30.88 9.09
CA GLU A 440 2.21 31.38 9.94
C GLU A 440 3.47 30.54 9.63
N PRO A 441 4.67 31.13 9.68
CA PRO A 441 5.77 31.09 8.70
C PRO A 441 6.28 29.73 8.21
#